data_AF-A0A2V6LFH0-F1
#
_entry.id   AF-A0A2V6LFH0-F1
#
_cell.length_a   1.000
_cell.length_b   1.000
_cell.length_c   1.000
_cell.angle_alpha   90.00
_cell.angle_beta   90.00
_cell.angle_gamma   90.00
#
_symmetry.space_group_name_H-M   'P 1'
#
loop_
_entity.id
_entity.type
_entity.pdbx_description
1 polymer ?
#
loop_
_entity_poly.entity_id
_entity_poly.type
_entity_poly.pdbx_seq_one_letter_code
_entity_poly.pdbx_strand_id
1 'polypeptide(L)'
;MKKTLFLSMFIASAVICSCQKQDSTAEAQLAQRKTELDVREEALVQREKAVDEREKAVAEKEKAVANNRIIQSQRQAPDAAQAEAERQRRIQQLPPEIRALIPDRSQANSANVEKDRMTGDPRAGAQRPRAQQDAQRKKPMSGAKASPEAEIPEPEATSPSPSPTPE
;
A
#
# COMPACT_ATOMS: atom_id res chain seq x y z
N MET A 1 2.19 -73.89 29.01
CA MET A 1 3.16 -72.94 28.42
C MET A 1 2.97 -72.69 26.91
N LYS A 2 2.55 -73.67 26.09
CA LYS A 2 2.39 -73.44 24.63
C LYS A 2 1.26 -72.45 24.27
N LYS A 3 0.14 -72.46 24.99
CA LYS A 3 -1.03 -71.59 24.74
C LYS A 3 -0.76 -70.09 24.95
N THR A 4 0.11 -69.73 25.89
CA THR A 4 0.48 -68.34 26.15
C THR A 4 1.40 -67.78 25.08
N LEU A 5 2.25 -68.62 24.46
CA LEU A 5 3.09 -68.22 23.33
C LEU A 5 2.25 -67.89 22.10
N PHE A 6 1.23 -68.70 21.79
CA PHE A 6 0.32 -68.42 20.68
C PHE A 6 -0.48 -67.14 20.89
N LEU A 7 -0.97 -66.90 22.11
CA LEU A 7 -1.69 -65.67 22.43
C LEU A 7 -0.78 -64.43 22.31
N SER A 8 0.44 -64.50 22.83
CA SER A 8 1.44 -63.44 22.71
C SER A 8 1.79 -63.14 21.25
N MET A 9 2.02 -64.18 20.45
CA MET A 9 2.31 -64.04 19.02
C MET A 9 1.14 -63.40 18.26
N PHE A 10 -0.10 -63.77 18.59
CA PHE A 10 -1.29 -63.21 17.96
C PHE A 10 -1.47 -61.71 18.29
N ILE A 11 -1.23 -61.31 19.54
CA ILE A 11 -1.28 -59.90 19.95
C ILE A 11 -0.22 -59.08 19.21
N ALA A 12 1.02 -59.58 19.11
CA ALA A 12 2.09 -58.91 18.38
C ALA A 12 1.76 -58.73 16.89
N SER A 13 1.21 -59.77 16.25
CA SER A 13 0.74 -59.68 14.86
C SER A 13 -0.37 -58.66 14.67
N ALA A 14 -1.35 -58.59 15.59
CA ALA A 14 -2.44 -57.62 15.52
C ALA A 14 -1.95 -56.16 15.65
N VAL A 15 -0.96 -55.91 16.52
CA VAL A 15 -0.35 -54.58 16.67
C VAL A 15 0.41 -54.18 15.40
N ILE A 16 1.25 -55.06 14.85
CA ILE A 16 2.00 -54.79 13.61
C ILE A 16 1.05 -54.53 12.43
N CYS A 17 -0.02 -55.33 12.31
CA CYS A 17 -1.02 -55.17 11.25
C CYS A 17 -1.79 -53.84 11.37
N SER A 18 -2.03 -53.37 12.60
CA SER A 18 -2.70 -52.09 12.86
C SER A 18 -1.82 -50.90 12.48
N CYS A 19 -0.51 -50.95 12.79
CA CYS A 19 0.44 -49.92 12.39
C CYS A 19 0.54 -49.80 10.86
N GLN A 20 0.71 -50.93 10.15
CA GLN A 20 0.82 -50.95 8.69
C GLN A 20 -0.42 -50.35 8.00
N LYS A 21 -1.61 -50.58 8.55
CA LYS A 21 -2.86 -50.06 8.00
C LYS A 21 -3.00 -48.54 8.20
N GLN A 22 -2.52 -48.03 9.33
CA GLN A 22 -2.51 -46.58 9.59
C GLN A 22 -1.50 -45.87 8.68
N ASP A 23 -0.30 -46.45 8.52
CA ASP A 23 0.75 -45.88 7.68
C ASP A 23 0.31 -45.76 6.22
N SER A 24 -0.30 -46.82 5.66
CA SER A 24 -0.80 -46.79 4.28
C SER A 24 -1.89 -45.72 4.06
N THR A 25 -2.77 -45.50 5.05
CA THR A 25 -3.81 -44.47 4.97
C THR A 25 -3.21 -43.07 5.05
N ALA A 26 -2.23 -42.86 5.93
CA ALA A 26 -1.53 -41.60 6.08
C ALA A 26 -0.71 -41.23 4.82
N GLU A 27 -0.04 -42.21 4.23
CA GLU A 27 0.70 -42.03 2.97
C GLU A 27 -0.22 -41.64 1.81
N ALA A 28 -1.39 -42.28 1.69
CA ALA A 28 -2.38 -41.94 0.66
C ALA A 28 -2.89 -40.49 0.84
N GLN A 29 -3.17 -40.06 2.08
CA GLN A 29 -3.57 -38.68 2.37
C GLN A 29 -2.44 -37.67 2.07
N LEU A 30 -1.19 -38.03 2.34
CA LEU A 30 -0.03 -37.21 2.02
C LEU A 30 0.14 -37.06 0.50
N ALA A 31 0.02 -38.15 -0.25
CA ALA A 31 0.07 -38.10 -1.71
C ALA A 31 -1.04 -37.21 -2.28
N GLN A 32 -2.27 -37.31 -1.75
CA GLN A 32 -3.39 -36.45 -2.14
C GLN A 32 -3.13 -34.96 -1.81
N ARG A 33 -2.64 -34.65 -0.60
CA ARG A 33 -2.33 -33.25 -0.24
C ARG A 33 -1.19 -32.70 -1.08
N LYS A 34 -0.22 -33.53 -1.45
CA LYS A 34 0.89 -33.12 -2.31
C LYS A 34 0.40 -32.71 -3.69
N THR A 35 -0.49 -33.49 -4.31
CA THR A 35 -1.07 -33.13 -5.61
C THR A 35 -1.96 -31.90 -5.51
N GLU A 36 -2.73 -31.75 -4.44
CA GLU A 36 -3.52 -30.54 -4.19
C GLU A 36 -2.64 -29.28 -4.04
N LEU A 37 -1.52 -29.40 -3.32
CA LEU A 37 -0.57 -28.30 -3.16
C LEU A 37 0.11 -27.92 -4.47
N ASP A 38 0.50 -28.91 -5.27
CA ASP A 38 1.11 -28.71 -6.59
C ASP A 38 0.16 -27.92 -7.52
N VAL A 39 -1.12 -28.32 -7.57
CA VAL A 39 -2.14 -27.59 -8.33
C VAL A 39 -2.35 -26.16 -7.80
N ARG A 40 -2.32 -25.96 -6.48
CA ARG A 40 -2.42 -24.62 -5.89
C ARG A 40 -1.21 -23.75 -6.20
N GLU A 41 -0.02 -24.33 -6.18
CA GLU A 41 1.22 -23.65 -6.53
C GLU A 41 1.19 -23.18 -7.99
N GLU A 42 0.80 -24.05 -8.93
CA GLU A 42 0.60 -23.67 -10.33
C GLU A 42 -0.43 -22.54 -10.49
N ALA A 43 -1.54 -22.61 -9.75
CA ALA A 43 -2.56 -21.57 -9.77
C ALA A 43 -2.06 -20.22 -9.22
N LEU A 44 -1.16 -20.24 -8.22
CA LEU A 44 -0.52 -19.03 -7.69
C LEU A 44 0.49 -18.46 -8.69
N VAL A 45 1.31 -19.29 -9.33
CA VAL A 45 2.23 -18.86 -10.39
C VAL A 45 1.48 -18.16 -11.54
N GLN A 46 0.31 -18.66 -11.93
CA GLN A 46 -0.51 -18.01 -12.96
C GLN A 46 -1.08 -16.66 -12.50
N ARG A 47 -1.51 -16.57 -11.23
CA ARG A 47 -1.99 -15.30 -10.65
C ARG A 47 -0.88 -14.26 -10.55
N GLU A 48 0.32 -14.67 -10.16
CA GLU A 48 1.49 -13.79 -10.09
C GLU A 48 1.79 -13.19 -11.47
N LYS A 49 1.87 -14.03 -12.50
CA LYS A 49 2.04 -13.55 -13.89
C LYS A 49 0.95 -12.56 -14.32
N ALA A 50 -0.31 -12.84 -13.98
CA ALA A 50 -1.41 -11.95 -14.30
C ALA A 50 -1.33 -10.61 -13.53
N VAL A 51 -0.77 -10.60 -12.32
CA VAL A 51 -0.52 -9.39 -11.55
C VAL A 51 0.62 -8.59 -12.17
N ASP A 52 1.73 -9.23 -12.56
CA ASP A 52 2.84 -8.56 -13.24
C ASP A 52 2.41 -7.86 -14.54
N GLU A 53 1.56 -8.52 -15.34
CA GLU A 53 1.00 -7.92 -16.55
C GLU A 53 0.11 -6.71 -16.25
N ARG A 54 -0.72 -6.80 -15.20
CA ARG A 54 -1.55 -5.68 -14.75
C ARG A 54 -0.71 -4.53 -14.25
N GLU A 55 0.36 -4.78 -13.52
CA GLU A 55 1.27 -3.75 -13.04
C GLU A 55 1.93 -3.01 -14.20
N LYS A 56 2.42 -3.73 -15.21
CA LYS A 56 2.96 -3.13 -16.43
C LYS A 56 1.92 -2.25 -17.14
N ALA A 57 0.69 -2.75 -17.30
CA ALA A 57 -0.38 -1.99 -17.93
C ALA A 57 -0.77 -0.73 -17.12
N VAL A 58 -0.72 -0.79 -15.79
CA VAL A 58 -0.95 0.37 -14.92
C VAL A 58 0.19 1.38 -15.06
N ALA A 59 1.45 0.93 -15.05
CA ALA A 59 2.61 1.79 -15.23
C ALA A 59 2.59 2.52 -16.59
N GLU A 60 2.17 1.84 -17.66
CA GLU A 60 1.97 2.46 -18.98
C GLU A 60 0.85 3.49 -18.99
N LYS A 61 -0.28 3.18 -18.35
CA LYS A 61 -1.40 4.13 -18.19
C LYS A 61 -0.97 5.36 -17.39
N GLU A 62 -0.19 5.17 -16.33
CA GLU A 62 0.31 6.29 -15.53
C GLU A 62 1.23 7.19 -16.35
N LYS A 63 2.16 6.62 -17.13
CA LYS A 63 3.01 7.38 -18.06
C LYS A 63 2.18 8.14 -19.10
N ALA A 64 1.14 7.52 -19.65
CA ALA A 64 0.25 8.17 -20.61
C ALA A 64 -0.54 9.32 -19.97
N VAL A 65 -1.03 9.15 -18.74
CA VAL A 65 -1.73 10.21 -17.99
C VAL A 65 -0.78 11.35 -17.64
N ALA A 66 0.44 11.05 -17.19
CA ALA A 66 1.46 12.05 -16.89
C ALA A 66 1.80 12.89 -18.14
N ASN A 67 1.99 12.23 -19.29
CA ASN A 67 2.25 12.92 -20.55
C ASN A 67 1.06 13.82 -20.98
N ASN A 68 -0.17 13.30 -20.91
CA ASN A 68 -1.36 14.11 -21.18
C ASN A 68 -1.48 15.32 -20.25
N ARG A 69 -1.12 15.17 -18.97
CA ARG A 69 -1.12 16.28 -18.00
C ARG A 69 -0.08 17.35 -18.37
N ILE A 70 1.10 16.95 -18.84
CA ILE A 70 2.14 17.88 -19.31
C ILE A 70 1.66 18.62 -20.58
N ILE A 71 1.02 17.93 -21.52
CA ILE A 71 0.48 18.55 -22.73
C ILE A 71 -0.66 19.52 -22.39
N GLN A 72 -1.55 19.15 -21.45
CA GLN A 72 -2.61 20.05 -20.99
C GLN A 72 -2.06 21.27 -20.24
N SER A 73 -1.07 21.10 -19.35
CA SER A 73 -0.48 22.23 -18.63
C SER A 73 0.28 23.17 -19.56
N GLN A 74 0.94 22.63 -20.60
CA GLN A 74 1.63 23.43 -21.61
C GLN A 74 0.64 24.20 -22.50
N ARG A 75 -0.56 23.65 -22.76
CA ARG A 75 -1.65 24.36 -23.45
C ARG A 75 -2.43 25.33 -22.56
N GLN A 76 -2.28 25.28 -21.23
CA GLN A 76 -3.00 26.11 -20.26
C GLN A 76 -2.22 27.34 -19.77
N ALA A 77 -1.06 27.63 -20.36
CA ALA A 77 -0.37 28.90 -20.15
C ALA A 77 -0.67 29.99 -21.22
N PRO A 78 -1.87 30.15 -21.82
CA PRO A 78 -2.25 31.48 -22.28
C PRO A 78 -2.41 32.34 -21.03
N ASP A 79 -1.76 33.51 -21.03
CA ASP A 79 -2.01 34.57 -20.06
C ASP A 79 -3.51 34.63 -19.73
N ALA A 80 -3.87 34.59 -18.45
CA ALA A 80 -5.27 34.53 -18.02
C ALA A 80 -6.09 35.66 -18.67
N ALA A 81 -5.47 36.83 -18.88
CA ALA A 81 -6.06 37.95 -19.60
C ALA A 81 -6.29 37.65 -21.10
N GLN A 82 -5.37 36.94 -21.76
CA GLN A 82 -5.50 36.53 -23.15
C GLN A 82 -6.58 35.47 -23.35
N ALA A 83 -6.66 34.49 -22.45
CA ALA A 83 -7.70 33.45 -22.48
C ALA A 83 -9.11 34.05 -22.30
N GLU A 84 -9.24 35.05 -21.43
CA GLU A 84 -10.49 35.79 -21.25
C GLU A 84 -10.82 36.64 -22.48
N ALA A 85 -9.86 37.35 -23.05
CA ALA A 85 -10.06 38.14 -24.27
C ALA A 85 -10.50 37.27 -25.47
N GLU A 86 -9.89 36.09 -25.65
CA GLU A 86 -10.28 35.15 -26.71
C GLU A 86 -11.68 34.59 -26.49
N ARG A 87 -12.03 34.21 -25.26
CA ARG A 87 -13.37 33.77 -24.90
C ARG A 87 -14.41 34.86 -25.16
N GLN A 88 -14.10 36.11 -24.80
CA GLN A 88 -14.97 37.26 -25.05
C GLN A 88 -15.18 37.50 -26.55
N ARG A 89 -14.13 37.31 -27.38
CA ARG A 89 -14.26 37.40 -28.84
C ARG A 89 -15.16 36.30 -29.39
N ARG A 90 -15.01 35.06 -28.93
CA ARG A 90 -15.86 33.94 -29.34
C ARG A 90 -17.33 34.15 -28.97
N ILE A 91 -17.59 34.67 -27.77
CA ILE A 91 -18.96 34.98 -27.32
C ILE A 91 -19.60 36.09 -28.18
N GLN A 92 -18.82 37.06 -28.65
CA GLN A 92 -19.31 38.11 -29.54
C GLN A 92 -19.60 37.63 -30.96
N GLN A 93 -19.00 36.51 -31.39
CA GLN A 93 -19.27 35.89 -32.69
C GLN A 93 -20.50 34.98 -32.67
N LEU A 94 -21.07 34.70 -31.49
CA LEU A 94 -22.28 33.88 -31.39
C LEU A 94 -23.53 34.69 -31.77
N PRO A 95 -24.54 34.02 -32.36
CA PRO A 95 -25.86 34.61 -32.56
C PRO A 95 -26.45 35.17 -31.26
N PRO A 96 -27.21 36.28 -31.33
CA PRO A 96 -27.73 36.96 -30.15
C PRO A 96 -28.62 36.06 -29.27
N GLU A 97 -29.30 35.06 -29.84
CA GLU A 97 -30.12 34.10 -29.09
C GLU A 97 -29.27 33.22 -28.15
N ILE A 98 -28.08 32.82 -28.61
CA ILE A 98 -27.15 31.99 -27.84
C ILE A 98 -26.37 32.85 -26.84
N ARG A 99 -26.08 34.10 -27.19
CA ARG A 99 -25.37 35.04 -26.33
C ARG A 99 -26.15 35.36 -25.05
N ALA A 100 -27.48 35.47 -25.14
CA ALA A 100 -28.36 35.73 -23.99
C ALA A 100 -28.42 34.56 -22.99
N LEU A 101 -28.10 33.33 -23.42
CA LEU A 101 -28.11 32.12 -22.59
C LEU A 101 -26.80 31.91 -21.83
N ILE A 102 -25.73 32.66 -22.12
CA ILE A 102 -24.44 32.54 -21.46
C ILE A 102 -24.44 33.47 -20.22
N PRO A 103 -24.39 32.93 -18.99
CA PRO A 103 -24.36 33.74 -17.79
C PRO A 103 -23.13 34.65 -17.76
N ASP A 104 -23.33 35.91 -17.36
CA ASP A 104 -22.24 36.86 -17.23
C ASP A 104 -21.31 36.43 -16.09
N ARG A 105 -20.01 36.31 -16.41
CA ARG A 105 -18.99 35.82 -15.46
C ARG A 105 -18.78 36.80 -14.30
N SER A 106 -19.05 38.08 -14.54
CA SER A 106 -19.06 39.12 -13.50
C SER A 106 -20.07 38.78 -12.39
N GLN A 107 -21.27 38.34 -12.76
CA GLN A 107 -22.32 37.94 -11.82
C GLN A 107 -21.99 36.62 -11.10
N ALA A 108 -21.39 35.66 -11.81
CA ALA A 108 -20.97 34.39 -11.21
C ALA A 108 -19.88 34.58 -10.14
N ASN A 109 -18.93 35.49 -10.37
CA ASN A 109 -17.89 35.80 -9.39
C ASN A 109 -18.46 36.51 -8.16
N SER A 110 -19.37 37.47 -8.34
CA SER A 110 -20.06 38.13 -7.22
C SER A 110 -20.87 37.14 -6.37
N ALA A 111 -21.59 36.22 -7.01
CA ALA A 111 -22.37 35.19 -6.31
C ALA A 111 -21.50 34.22 -5.51
N ASN A 112 -20.31 33.86 -6.00
CA ASN A 112 -19.37 33.00 -5.27
C ASN A 112 -18.73 33.73 -4.08
N VAL A 113 -18.40 35.01 -4.21
CA VAL A 113 -17.87 35.83 -3.11
C VAL A 113 -18.90 36.00 -1.99
N GLU A 114 -20.18 36.15 -2.35
CA GLU A 114 -21.26 36.25 -1.37
C GLU A 114 -21.57 34.90 -0.71
N LYS A 115 -21.51 33.80 -1.47
CA LYS A 115 -21.64 32.44 -0.95
C LYS A 115 -20.49 32.06 0.00
N ASP A 116 -19.25 32.45 -0.29
CA ASP A 116 -18.11 32.24 0.61
C ASP A 116 -18.25 33.05 1.91
N ARG A 117 -18.86 34.25 1.86
CA ARG A 117 -19.18 35.02 3.07
C ARG A 117 -20.26 34.38 3.94
N MET A 118 -21.27 33.74 3.33
CA MET A 118 -22.32 33.03 4.06
C MET A 118 -21.88 31.66 4.60
N THR A 119 -20.90 31.00 3.97
CA THR A 119 -20.45 29.65 4.34
C THR A 119 -19.16 29.66 5.19
N GLY A 120 -18.64 30.84 5.53
CA GLY A 120 -17.44 31.01 6.35
C GLY A 120 -17.64 30.55 7.79
N ASP A 121 -17.39 29.27 8.06
CA ASP A 121 -17.17 28.74 9.40
C ASP A 121 -15.90 29.41 9.99
N PRO A 122 -15.99 30.19 11.09
CA PRO A 122 -14.85 30.94 11.64
C PRO A 122 -13.73 30.07 12.21
N ARG A 123 -13.83 28.73 12.16
CA ARG A 123 -12.81 27.82 12.72
C ARG A 123 -11.62 27.49 11.82
N ALA A 124 -11.69 27.72 10.50
CA ALA A 124 -10.61 27.31 9.59
C ALA A 124 -9.35 28.20 9.64
N GLY A 125 -9.42 29.38 10.24
CA GLY A 125 -8.30 30.34 10.30
C GLY A 125 -7.25 30.08 11.39
N ALA A 126 -7.54 29.26 12.40
CA ALA A 126 -6.71 29.19 13.62
C ALA A 126 -5.61 28.10 13.59
N GLN A 127 -5.59 27.18 12.63
CA GLN A 127 -4.66 26.02 12.66
C GLN A 127 -3.41 26.16 11.77
N ARG A 128 -3.28 27.25 11.00
CA ARG A 128 -2.18 27.37 10.03
C ARG A 128 -0.78 27.74 10.55
N PRO A 129 -0.53 28.24 11.79
CA PRO A 129 0.84 28.59 12.17
C PRO A 129 1.65 27.43 12.79
N ARG A 130 1.06 26.29 13.16
CA ARG A 130 1.82 25.21 13.84
C ARG A 130 2.64 24.34 12.89
N ALA A 131 2.12 24.01 11.71
CA ALA A 131 2.81 23.10 10.78
C ALA A 131 4.14 23.66 10.22
N GLN A 132 4.33 25.00 10.25
CA GLN A 132 5.55 25.63 9.74
C GLN A 132 6.69 25.68 10.78
N GLN A 133 6.38 25.56 12.08
CA GLN A 133 7.39 25.57 13.15
C GLN A 133 8.12 24.24 13.28
N ASP A 134 7.42 23.12 13.06
CA ASP A 134 8.00 21.77 13.17
C ASP A 134 8.98 21.43 12.02
N ALA A 135 8.86 22.11 10.88
CA ALA A 135 9.78 21.94 9.75
C ALA A 135 11.16 22.61 9.97
N GLN A 136 11.27 23.62 10.86
CA GLN A 136 12.55 24.29 11.13
C GLN A 136 13.40 23.59 12.19
N ARG A 137 12.84 22.67 12.99
CA ARG A 137 13.59 21.93 14.03
C ARG A 137 14.41 20.75 13.50
N LYS A 138 14.34 20.42 12.21
CA LYS A 138 15.11 19.34 11.59
C LYS A 138 16.15 19.88 10.59
N LYS A 139 17.17 20.59 11.10
CA LYS A 139 18.44 20.75 10.38
C LYS A 139 19.46 19.76 10.95
N PRO A 140 20.07 18.88 10.14
CA PRO A 140 21.18 18.05 10.59
C PRO A 140 22.46 18.90 10.69
N MET A 141 23.11 18.90 11.85
CA MET A 141 24.49 19.38 11.97
C MET A 141 25.43 18.30 11.44
N SER A 142 26.11 18.63 10.34
CA SER A 142 27.23 17.87 9.78
C SER A 142 28.54 18.60 10.09
N GLY A 143 29.52 17.85 10.58
CA GLY A 143 30.93 18.25 10.73
C GLY A 143 31.35 18.33 12.20
N ALA A 144 32.44 17.71 12.68
CA ALA A 144 33.56 17.08 12.01
C ALA A 144 34.37 16.20 13.00
N LYS A 145 35.07 15.19 12.45
CA LYS A 145 36.39 14.65 12.83
C LYS A 145 36.74 14.44 14.32
N ALA A 146 37.02 13.19 14.70
CA ALA A 146 38.39 12.66 14.87
C ALA A 146 38.36 11.29 15.57
N SER A 147 38.99 10.30 14.94
CA SER A 147 39.60 9.14 15.61
C SER A 147 41.08 9.51 15.87
N PRO A 148 41.74 9.07 16.96
CA PRO A 148 42.28 7.70 17.07
C PRO A 148 42.16 7.10 18.50
N GLU A 149 41.98 5.78 18.64
CA GLU A 149 43.01 4.81 19.08
C GLU A 149 43.37 4.87 20.58
N ALA A 150 42.95 3.86 21.35
CA ALA A 150 43.69 3.24 22.46
C ALA A 150 42.81 2.23 23.25
N GLU A 151 43.29 0.98 23.31
CA GLU A 151 43.39 0.10 24.50
C GLU A 151 42.14 -0.49 25.21
N ILE A 152 42.09 -1.82 25.13
CA ILE A 152 41.38 -2.87 25.93
C ILE A 152 41.78 -2.72 27.43
N PRO A 153 40.95 -3.05 28.47
CA PRO A 153 40.44 -4.41 28.67
C PRO A 153 39.10 -4.66 29.40
N GLU A 154 38.52 -5.85 29.10
CA GLU A 154 37.66 -6.69 29.97
C GLU A 154 38.38 -7.02 31.32
N PRO A 155 37.73 -7.51 32.41
CA PRO A 155 36.67 -8.54 32.41
C PRO A 155 35.63 -8.50 33.58
N GLU A 156 34.80 -9.56 33.63
CA GLU A 156 33.98 -10.08 34.75
C GLU A 156 32.59 -9.46 34.99
N ALA A 157 31.55 -10.17 35.46
CA ALA A 157 31.12 -11.57 35.47
C ALA A 157 29.70 -11.57 36.09
N THR A 158 28.89 -12.62 35.85
CA THR A 158 27.60 -12.98 36.52
C THR A 158 26.36 -12.13 36.17
N SER A 159 25.11 -12.61 36.05
CA SER A 159 24.45 -13.91 36.10
C SER A 159 23.06 -13.75 35.44
N PRO A 160 22.45 -14.80 34.83
CA PRO A 160 21.09 -14.73 34.27
C PRO A 160 20.02 -15.00 35.33
N SER A 161 18.94 -14.22 35.32
CA SER A 161 17.76 -14.38 36.19
C SER A 161 16.58 -15.00 35.41
N PRO A 162 16.03 -16.16 35.82
CA PRO A 162 14.79 -16.71 35.27
C PRO A 162 13.56 -16.16 35.98
N SER A 163 12.52 -15.81 35.21
CA SER A 163 11.20 -15.39 35.72
C SER A 163 10.31 -16.60 36.03
N PRO A 164 9.60 -16.64 37.18
CA PRO A 164 8.58 -17.65 37.47
C PRO A 164 7.17 -17.20 37.05
N THR A 165 6.38 -18.17 36.58
CA THR A 165 4.94 -18.08 36.29
C THR A 165 4.11 -18.26 37.57
N PRO A 166 3.00 -17.53 37.79
CA PRO A 166 1.98 -17.90 38.77
C PRO A 166 0.69 -18.46 38.14
N GLU A 167 0.19 -19.51 38.81
CA GLU A 167 -1.13 -20.17 38.82
C GLU A 167 -1.73 -20.79 37.53
#